data_AF-A0A2T0V5W6-F1
#
_entry.id   AF-A0A2T0V5W6-F1
#
_cell.length_a   1.000
_cell.length_b   1.000
_cell.length_c   1.000
_cell.angle_alpha   90.00
_cell.angle_beta   90.00
_cell.angle_gamma   90.00
#
_symmetry.space_group_name_H-M   'P 1'
#
loop_
_entity.id
_entity.type
_entity.pdbx_description
1 polymer ?
#
loop_
_entity_poly.entity_id
_entity_poly.type
_entity_poly.pdbx_seq_one_letter_code
_entity_poly.pdbx_strand_id
1 'polypeptide(L)'
;MVWIKKCLQVAGVLGLGLASWLWLTMLSPWFYSPPDELADVEQRTHHVFVYGTLRYTVVRWLVMGSSGDPQPAILEGYHRNGLDVSAQPGDQVEGLILSVTPGELERLDRYERLGERYTRERKALADGSLAWVYVRLPETSQLSMPSPARQIALIP
;
A
#
# COMPACT_ATOMS: atom_id res chain seq x y z
N MET A 1 29.08 -17.95 -29.00
CA MET A 1 29.48 -17.14 -27.80
C MET A 1 29.08 -15.66 -27.87
N VAL A 2 29.35 -14.92 -28.97
CA VAL A 2 29.02 -13.47 -29.07
C VAL A 2 27.50 -13.20 -28.96
N TRP A 3 26.68 -14.05 -29.57
CA TRP A 3 25.22 -13.93 -29.53
C TRP A 3 24.64 -14.12 -28.11
N ILE A 4 25.18 -15.08 -27.34
CA ILE A 4 24.77 -15.30 -25.95
C ILE A 4 25.11 -14.07 -25.08
N LYS A 5 26.30 -13.49 -25.26
CA LYS A 5 26.68 -12.25 -24.55
C LYS A 5 25.75 -11.08 -24.89
N LYS A 6 25.40 -10.91 -26.17
CA LYS A 6 24.45 -9.89 -26.62
C LYS A 6 23.04 -10.11 -26.05
N CYS A 7 22.54 -11.35 -26.04
CA CYS A 7 21.25 -11.68 -25.42
C CYS A 7 21.25 -11.38 -23.92
N LEU A 8 22.32 -11.72 -23.19
CA LEU A 8 22.45 -11.39 -21.77
C LEU A 8 22.49 -9.88 -21.52
N GLN A 9 23.18 -9.11 -22.37
CA GLN A 9 23.20 -7.65 -22.29
C GLN A 9 21.82 -7.04 -22.51
N VAL A 10 21.10 -7.48 -23.55
CA VAL A 10 19.75 -7.00 -23.84
C VAL A 10 18.79 -7.35 -22.69
N ALA A 11 18.85 -8.58 -22.19
CA ALA A 11 18.05 -9.00 -21.04
C ALA A 11 18.35 -8.15 -19.79
N GLY A 12 19.63 -7.84 -19.54
CA GLY A 12 20.03 -6.96 -18.44
C GLY A 12 19.48 -5.54 -18.58
N VAL A 13 19.55 -4.94 -19.77
CA VAL A 13 18.99 -3.61 -20.04
C VAL A 13 17.47 -3.60 -19.87
N LEU A 14 16.77 -4.61 -20.39
CA LEU A 14 15.32 -4.75 -20.22
C LEU A 14 14.93 -4.93 -18.75
N GLY A 15 15.70 -5.74 -18.00
CA GLY A 15 15.49 -5.94 -16.57
C GLY A 15 15.67 -4.65 -15.77
N LEU A 16 16.73 -3.88 -16.05
CA LEU A 16 16.94 -2.57 -15.44
C LEU A 16 15.82 -1.59 -15.80
N GLY A 17 15.42 -1.52 -17.07
CA GLY A 17 14.32 -0.68 -17.52
C GLY A 17 13.00 -1.00 -16.80
N LEU A 18 12.67 -2.29 -16.67
CA LEU A 18 11.48 -2.73 -15.95
C LEU A 18 11.56 -2.39 -14.45
N ALA A 19 12.71 -2.62 -13.81
CA ALA A 19 12.91 -2.31 -12.40
C ALA A 19 12.82 -0.80 -12.13
N SER A 20 13.45 0.02 -12.97
CA SER A 20 13.36 1.48 -12.90
C SER A 20 11.92 1.97 -13.11
N TRP A 21 11.20 1.39 -14.07
CA TRP A 21 9.80 1.73 -14.31
C TRP A 21 8.91 1.37 -13.11
N LEU A 22 9.02 0.16 -12.57
CA LEU A 22 8.25 -0.27 -11.40
C LEU A 22 8.53 0.61 -10.17
N TRP A 23 9.81 0.92 -9.92
CA TRP A 23 10.19 1.85 -8.84
C TRP A 23 9.58 3.22 -9.06
N LEU A 24 9.67 3.74 -10.30
CA LEU A 24 9.14 5.05 -10.67
C LEU A 24 7.61 5.13 -10.48
N THR A 25 6.87 4.08 -10.84
CA THR A 25 5.40 4.10 -10.80
C THR A 25 4.81 3.73 -9.45
N MET A 26 5.52 2.95 -8.62
CA MET A 26 4.94 2.38 -7.38
C MET A 26 5.60 2.87 -6.08
N LEU A 27 6.86 3.33 -6.11
CA LEU A 27 7.59 3.72 -4.89
C LEU A 27 8.13 5.15 -4.93
N SER A 28 8.24 5.73 -6.12
CA SER A 28 8.79 7.06 -6.30
C SER A 28 8.02 8.12 -5.54
N PRO A 29 8.73 9.07 -4.88
CA PRO A 29 8.10 10.20 -4.23
C PRO A 29 7.47 11.23 -5.18
N TRP A 30 7.69 11.12 -6.50
CA TRP A 30 7.31 12.18 -7.43
C TRP A 30 5.87 12.12 -7.95
N PHE A 31 5.22 10.96 -7.89
CA PHE A 31 3.89 10.74 -8.51
C PHE A 31 2.76 10.52 -7.51
N TYR A 32 3.04 10.73 -6.22
CA TYR A 32 2.06 10.64 -5.17
C TYR A 32 2.25 11.80 -4.20
N SER A 33 1.19 12.59 -4.05
CA SER A 33 1.08 13.63 -3.02
C SER A 33 0.00 13.17 -2.05
N PRO A 34 0.31 12.97 -0.75
CA PRO A 34 -0.71 12.73 0.25
C PRO A 34 -1.74 13.86 0.23
N PRO A 35 -3.05 13.56 0.29
CA PRO A 35 -4.06 14.60 0.47
C PRO A 35 -3.77 15.46 1.72
N ASP A 36 -3.97 16.77 1.62
CA ASP A 36 -3.69 17.75 2.70
C ASP A 36 -4.51 17.49 3.98
N GLU A 37 -5.61 16.75 3.87
CA GLU A 37 -6.50 16.39 4.99
C GLU A 37 -5.97 15.23 5.85
N LEU A 38 -4.92 14.53 5.41
CA LEU A 38 -4.33 13.44 6.18
C LEU A 38 -3.50 14.00 7.35
N ALA A 39 -3.81 13.55 8.56
CA ALA A 39 -3.01 13.87 9.73
C ALA A 39 -1.57 13.36 9.58
N ASP A 40 -0.61 14.18 10.03
CA ASP A 40 0.80 13.81 10.06
C ASP A 40 1.02 12.49 10.80
N VAL A 41 1.98 11.72 10.30
CA VAL A 41 2.39 10.47 10.94
C VAL A 41 3.11 10.79 12.25
N GLU A 42 2.56 10.32 13.37
CA GLU A 42 3.19 10.49 14.67
C GLU A 42 4.61 9.88 14.70
N GLN A 43 5.56 10.55 15.35
CA GLN A 43 6.96 10.12 15.42
C GLN A 43 7.18 9.00 16.46
N ARG A 44 6.52 7.86 16.27
CA ARG A 44 6.62 6.65 17.09
C ARG A 44 6.57 5.38 16.23
N THR A 45 6.85 4.24 16.83
CA THR A 45 6.55 2.95 16.20
C THR A 45 5.04 2.78 16.06
N HIS A 46 4.61 2.34 14.89
CA HIS A 46 3.22 2.05 14.56
C HIS A 46 3.03 0.56 14.31
N HIS A 47 1.83 0.08 14.61
CA HIS A 47 1.42 -1.27 14.26
C HIS A 47 0.52 -1.25 13.04
N VAL A 48 0.84 -2.06 12.03
CA VAL A 48 0.07 -2.17 10.79
C VAL A 48 -0.32 -3.62 10.58
N PHE A 49 -1.62 -3.89 10.47
CA PHE A 49 -2.13 -5.20 10.13
C PHE A 49 -2.24 -5.36 8.61
N VAL A 50 -1.61 -6.40 8.09
CA VAL A 50 -1.55 -6.70 6.66
C VAL A 50 -2.15 -8.08 6.35
N TYR A 51 -3.01 -8.11 5.34
CA TYR A 51 -3.73 -9.33 4.92
C TYR A 51 -3.54 -9.66 3.42
N GLY A 52 -2.87 -8.78 2.67
CA GLY A 52 -2.63 -8.89 1.23
C GLY A 52 -1.16 -9.17 0.84
N THR A 53 -0.66 -8.48 -0.18
CA THR A 53 0.69 -8.65 -0.76
C THR A 53 1.81 -8.34 0.24
N LEU A 54 1.57 -7.43 1.19
CA LEU A 54 2.51 -7.11 2.26
C LEU A 54 2.78 -8.27 3.23
N ARG A 55 2.07 -9.41 3.08
CA ARG A 55 2.44 -10.67 3.76
C ARG A 55 3.74 -11.29 3.24
N TYR A 56 4.16 -10.93 2.02
CA TYR A 56 5.41 -11.45 1.44
C TYR A 56 6.61 -10.57 1.82
N THR A 57 7.65 -11.18 2.39
CA THR A 57 8.85 -10.48 2.88
C THR A 57 9.54 -9.65 1.80
N VAL A 58 9.60 -10.15 0.56
CA VAL A 58 10.23 -9.41 -0.55
C VAL A 58 9.49 -8.11 -0.85
N VAL A 59 8.15 -8.11 -0.78
CA VAL A 59 7.34 -6.90 -0.97
C VAL A 59 7.60 -5.91 0.16
N ARG A 60 7.64 -6.39 1.41
CA ARG A 60 7.96 -5.54 2.57
C ARG A 60 9.33 -4.88 2.45
N TRP A 61 10.34 -5.64 2.05
CA TRP A 61 11.68 -5.09 1.86
C TRP A 61 11.74 -4.08 0.73
N LEU A 62 11.04 -4.34 -0.39
CA LEU A 62 11.00 -3.41 -1.51
C LEU A 62 10.32 -2.09 -1.11
N VAL A 63 9.19 -2.16 -0.40
CA VAL A 63 8.38 -0.99 -0.04
C VAL A 63 8.97 -0.22 1.14
N MET A 64 9.26 -0.90 2.24
CA MET A 64 9.66 -0.29 3.51
C MET A 64 11.18 -0.24 3.67
N GLY A 65 11.94 -1.10 2.99
CA GLY A 65 13.37 -1.30 3.23
C GLY A 65 13.68 -2.27 4.38
N SER A 66 12.66 -2.83 5.02
CA SER A 66 12.78 -3.78 6.14
C SER A 66 11.68 -4.86 6.11
N SER A 67 11.74 -5.84 7.01
CA SER A 67 10.71 -6.86 7.16
C SER A 67 9.57 -6.46 8.08
N GLY A 68 9.73 -5.41 8.91
CA GLY A 68 8.73 -4.95 9.87
C GLY A 68 8.41 -5.91 11.03
N ASP A 69 9.31 -6.84 11.37
CA ASP A 69 9.15 -7.88 12.41
C ASP A 69 7.74 -8.51 12.45
N PRO A 70 7.38 -9.30 11.42
CA PRO A 70 6.02 -9.76 11.21
C PRO A 70 5.61 -10.81 12.25
N GLN A 71 4.51 -10.56 12.96
CA GLN A 71 3.89 -11.52 13.86
C GLN A 71 2.51 -11.95 13.35
N PRO A 72 2.10 -13.22 13.47
CA PRO A 72 0.75 -13.65 13.13
C PRO A 72 -0.30 -12.87 13.95
N ALA A 73 -1.35 -12.44 13.28
CA ALA A 73 -2.45 -11.72 13.92
C ALA A 73 -3.79 -12.04 13.25
N ILE A 74 -4.88 -11.81 13.97
CA ILE A 74 -6.25 -12.04 13.50
C ILE A 74 -7.05 -10.75 13.66
N LEU A 75 -7.79 -10.39 12.61
CA LEU A 75 -8.76 -9.30 12.62
C LEU A 75 -10.17 -9.91 12.68
N GLU A 76 -10.85 -9.77 13.82
CA GLU A 76 -12.18 -10.35 14.07
C GLU A 76 -13.31 -9.42 13.64
N GLY A 77 -14.42 -10.01 13.19
CA GLY A 77 -15.61 -9.28 12.74
C GLY A 77 -15.46 -8.71 11.33
N TYR A 78 -14.51 -9.23 10.55
CA TYR A 78 -14.25 -8.83 9.17
C TYR A 78 -14.15 -10.06 8.26
N HIS A 79 -14.55 -9.87 7.02
CA HIS A 79 -14.38 -10.82 5.93
C HIS A 79 -13.47 -10.24 4.85
N ARG A 80 -12.64 -11.09 4.25
CA ARG A 80 -11.73 -10.70 3.18
C ARG A 80 -12.36 -10.93 1.81
N ASN A 81 -12.63 -9.85 1.09
CA ASN A 81 -13.12 -9.85 -0.29
C ASN A 81 -11.98 -9.53 -1.26
N GLY A 82 -11.13 -10.51 -1.54
CA GLY A 82 -9.99 -10.34 -2.45
C GLY A 82 -8.91 -9.39 -1.90
N LEU A 83 -8.89 -8.15 -2.41
CA LEU A 83 -7.96 -7.08 -2.03
C LEU A 83 -8.56 -6.05 -1.06
N ASP A 84 -9.73 -6.35 -0.51
CA ASP A 84 -10.45 -5.49 0.43
C ASP A 84 -10.98 -6.30 1.61
N VAL A 85 -11.40 -5.61 2.68
CA VAL A 85 -12.01 -6.18 3.88
C VAL A 85 -13.30 -5.45 4.22
N SER A 86 -14.37 -6.21 4.45
CA SER A 86 -15.67 -5.68 4.85
C SER A 86 -16.06 -6.18 6.22
N ALA A 87 -16.79 -5.37 6.99
CA ALA A 87 -17.32 -5.80 8.28
C ALA A 87 -18.28 -6.99 8.09
N GLN A 88 -18.02 -8.08 8.80
CA GLN A 88 -18.83 -9.29 8.81
C GLN A 88 -18.73 -9.94 10.20
N PRO A 89 -19.72 -9.72 11.08
CA PRO A 89 -19.71 -10.28 12.43
C PRO A 89 -19.55 -11.80 12.42
N GLY A 90 -18.71 -12.32 13.30
CA GLY A 90 -18.45 -13.76 13.44
C GLY A 90 -17.45 -14.33 12.44
N ASP A 91 -16.94 -13.54 11.50
CA ASP A 91 -15.87 -13.95 10.59
C ASP A 91 -14.52 -13.37 11.02
N GLN A 92 -13.43 -13.95 10.51
CA GLN A 92 -12.07 -13.56 10.88
C GLN A 92 -11.13 -13.52 9.68
N VAL A 93 -10.23 -12.53 9.68
CA VAL A 93 -9.17 -12.42 8.67
C VAL A 93 -7.82 -12.70 9.33
N GLU A 94 -7.16 -13.78 8.90
CA GLU A 94 -5.78 -14.06 9.28
C GLU A 94 -4.81 -13.17 8.50
N GLY A 95 -3.86 -12.56 9.20
CA GLY A 95 -2.85 -11.68 8.63
C GLY A 95 -1.58 -11.66 9.45
N LEU A 96 -0.83 -10.57 9.28
CA LEU A 96 0.36 -10.28 10.06
C LEU A 96 0.24 -8.87 10.64
N ILE A 97 0.70 -8.67 11.86
CA ILE A 97 0.99 -7.35 12.40
C ILE A 97 2.46 -7.03 12.16
N LEU A 98 2.72 -5.82 11.67
CA LEU A 98 4.05 -5.28 11.40
C LEU A 98 4.31 -4.13 12.37
N SER A 99 5.53 -4.07 12.91
CA SER A 99 6.04 -2.92 13.64
C SER A 99 6.83 -2.04 12.68
N VAL A 100 6.34 -0.83 12.42
CA VAL A 100 6.91 0.08 11.42
C VAL A 100 7.27 1.42 12.03
N THR A 101 8.39 1.98 11.58
CA THR A 101 8.79 3.36 11.89
C THR A 101 7.91 4.36 11.14
N PRO A 102 7.93 5.66 11.54
CA PRO A 102 7.17 6.70 10.83
C PRO A 102 7.47 6.77 9.33
N GLY A 103 8.76 6.74 8.95
CA GLY A 103 9.17 6.77 7.54
C GLY A 103 8.82 5.51 6.76
N GLU A 104 8.72 4.35 7.43
CA GLU A 104 8.20 3.13 6.78
C GLU A 104 6.69 3.19 6.59
N LEU A 105 5.96 3.78 7.54
CA LEU A 105 4.52 4.01 7.41
C LEU A 105 4.21 4.98 6.26
N GLU A 106 4.98 6.06 6.08
CA GLU A 106 4.83 6.96 4.93
C GLU A 106 5.07 6.24 3.58
N ARG A 107 6.04 5.32 3.53
CA ARG A 107 6.28 4.49 2.33
C ARG A 107 5.13 3.52 2.07
N LEU A 108 4.54 2.95 3.11
CA LEU A 108 3.34 2.11 2.99
C LEU A 108 2.15 2.94 2.50
N ASP A 109 1.92 4.12 3.06
CA ASP A 109 0.85 5.02 2.64
C ASP A 109 0.97 5.37 1.15
N ARG A 110 2.20 5.56 0.66
CA ARG A 110 2.48 5.77 -0.77
C ARG A 110 2.21 4.54 -1.62
N TYR A 111 2.69 3.37 -1.18
CA TYR A 111 2.48 2.11 -1.90
C TYR A 111 1.00 1.76 -2.04
N GLU A 112 0.22 1.97 -0.98
CA GLU A 112 -1.23 1.77 -0.97
C GLU A 112 -2.01 2.93 -1.59
N ARG A 113 -1.36 4.06 -1.90
CA ARG A 113 -1.98 5.30 -2.42
C ARG A 113 -3.11 5.78 -1.50
N LEU A 114 -2.74 6.07 -0.26
CA LEU A 114 -3.64 6.56 0.78
C LEU A 114 -4.42 7.80 0.31
N GLY A 115 -5.75 7.78 0.47
CA GLY A 115 -6.65 8.83 0.00
C GLY A 115 -7.12 8.70 -1.46
N GLU A 116 -6.43 7.96 -2.31
CA GLU A 116 -6.88 7.67 -3.69
C GLU A 116 -7.52 6.29 -3.83
N ARG A 117 -6.90 5.28 -3.19
CA ARG A 117 -7.30 3.87 -3.33
C ARG A 117 -7.69 3.24 -2.00
N TYR A 118 -6.98 3.57 -0.93
CA TYR A 118 -7.24 3.07 0.41
C TYR A 118 -7.34 4.22 1.41
N THR A 119 -8.03 3.97 2.52
CA THR A 119 -7.96 4.75 3.75
C THR A 119 -7.27 3.93 4.84
N ARG A 120 -6.74 4.60 5.86
CA ARG A 120 -6.06 3.96 6.99
C ARG A 120 -6.95 4.06 8.22
N GLU A 121 -7.46 2.93 8.69
CA GLU A 121 -8.37 2.85 9.83
C GLU A 121 -7.70 2.14 11.01
N ARG A 122 -7.89 2.64 12.24
CA ARG A 122 -7.48 1.89 13.45
C ARG A 122 -8.53 0.82 13.74
N LYS A 123 -8.13 -0.44 13.79
CA LYS A 123 -8.98 -1.56 14.16
C LYS A 123 -8.36 -2.36 15.29
N ALA A 124 -9.21 -2.97 16.11
CA ALA A 124 -8.80 -3.90 17.14
C ALA A 124 -8.54 -5.28 16.53
N LEU A 125 -7.47 -5.93 16.97
CA LEU A 125 -7.15 -7.32 16.64
C LEU A 125 -7.73 -8.26 17.72
N ALA A 126 -7.72 -9.56 17.44
CA ALA A 126 -8.23 -10.59 18.37
C ALA A 126 -7.56 -10.57 19.75
N ASP A 127 -6.31 -10.12 19.84
CA ASP A 127 -5.56 -9.99 21.09
C ASP A 127 -5.86 -8.68 21.85
N GLY A 128 -6.77 -7.84 21.34
CA GLY A 128 -7.14 -6.55 21.91
C GLY A 128 -6.21 -5.40 21.56
N SER A 129 -5.11 -5.65 20.83
CA SER A 129 -4.22 -4.59 20.35
C SER A 129 -4.86 -3.78 19.22
N LEU A 130 -4.43 -2.52 19.06
CA LEU A 130 -4.89 -1.65 17.98
C LEU A 130 -3.83 -1.56 16.88
N ALA A 131 -4.24 -1.81 15.64
CA ALA A 131 -3.38 -1.69 14.48
C ALA A 131 -4.06 -0.85 13.38
N TRP A 132 -3.23 -0.21 12.55
CA TRP A 132 -3.67 0.41 11.32
C TRP A 132 -3.99 -0.65 10.28
N VAL A 133 -5.12 -0.50 9.60
CA VAL A 133 -5.58 -1.39 8.53
C VAL A 133 -5.90 -0.53 7.31
N TYR A 134 -5.36 -0.91 6.16
CA TYR A 134 -5.72 -0.29 4.89
C TYR A 134 -7.03 -0.90 4.39
N VAL A 135 -8.06 -0.06 4.23
CA VAL A 135 -9.40 -0.42 3.76
C VAL A 135 -9.67 0.31 2.46
N ARG A 136 -10.21 -0.36 1.45
CA ARG A 136 -10.40 0.26 0.13
C ARG A 136 -11.45 1.36 0.22
N LEU A 137 -11.23 2.47 -0.48
CA LEU A 137 -12.25 3.50 -0.61
C LEU A 137 -13.40 2.98 -1.50
N PRO A 138 -14.66 3.25 -1.14
CA PRO A 138 -15.79 2.92 -2.02
C PRO A 138 -15.65 3.66 -3.35
N GLU A 139 -16.00 3.01 -4.46
CA GLU A 139 -15.87 3.61 -5.81
C GLU A 139 -16.57 4.97 -5.93
N THR A 140 -17.63 5.20 -5.16
CA THR A 140 -18.36 6.47 -5.10
C THR A 140 -17.50 7.66 -4.66
N SER A 141 -16.47 7.45 -3.82
CA SER A 141 -15.57 8.53 -3.39
C SER A 141 -14.68 9.06 -4.53
N GLN A 142 -14.45 8.27 -5.58
CA GLN A 142 -13.66 8.69 -6.75
C GLN A 142 -14.43 9.66 -7.67
N LEU A 143 -15.76 9.71 -7.57
CA LEU A 143 -16.61 10.62 -8.35
C LEU A 143 -16.71 12.03 -7.73
N SER A 144 -16.36 12.18 -6.45
CA SER A 144 -16.43 13.46 -5.72
C SER A 144 -15.16 14.30 -5.85
N MET A 145 -14.07 13.76 -6.42
CA MET A 145 -12.88 14.54 -6.74
C MET A 145 -13.12 15.28 -8.07
N PRO A 146 -13.13 16.62 -8.10
CA PRO A 146 -13.24 17.35 -9.36
C PRO A 146 -11.99 17.04 -10.20
N SER A 147 -12.17 16.20 -11.23
CA SER A 147 -11.13 15.96 -12.22
C SER A 147 -10.81 17.30 -12.92
N PRO A 148 -9.54 17.75 -12.97
CA PRO A 148 -9.17 18.96 -13.71
C PRO A 148 -9.47 18.83 -15.22
N ALA A 149 -9.66 17.61 -15.72
CA ALA A 149 -10.03 17.35 -17.11
C ALA A 149 -11.44 17.88 -17.49
N ARG A 150 -12.31 18.15 -16.51
CA ARG A 150 -13.68 18.61 -16.78
C ARG A 150 -13.82 20.13 -16.95
N GLN A 151 -12.79 20.91 -16.60
CA GLN A 151 -12.81 22.38 -16.77
C GLN A 151 -12.41 22.87 -18.17
N ILE A 152 -11.78 22.03 -19.00
CA ILE A 152 -11.32 22.45 -20.33
C ILE A 152 -12.48 22.42 -21.37
N ALA A 153 -13.60 21.75 -21.08
CA ALA A 153 -14.71 21.57 -22.02
C ALA A 153 -15.82 22.64 -21.94
N LEU A 154 -15.64 23.70 -21.16
CA LEU A 154 -16.63 24.77 -21.01
C LEU A 154 -15.97 26.14 -21.21
N ILE A 155 -15.53 26.39 -22.45
CA ILE A 155 -15.38 27.76 -22.96
C ILE A 155 -16.27 27.80 -24.21
N PRO A 156 -17.37 28.58 -24.21
CA PRO A 156 -18.27 28.73 -25.36
C PRO A 156 -17.63 29.50 -26.52
#